data_AF-A0A9E0RS74-F1
#
_entry.id   AF-A0A9E0RS74-F1
#
_cell.length_a   1.000
_cell.length_b   1.000
_cell.length_c   1.000
_cell.angle_alpha   90.00
_cell.angle_beta   90.00
_cell.angle_gamma   90.00
#
_symmetry.space_group_name_H-M   'P 1'
#
loop_
_entity.id
_entity.type
_entity.pdbx_description
1 polymer ?
#
loop_
_entity_poly.entity_id
_entity_poly.type
_entity_poly.pdbx_seq_one_letter_code
_entity_poly.pdbx_strand_id
1 'polypeptide(L)'
;LELAYDEWVEAARYVADDDIFEDGGEAVDDEALAQEAPIVSPLAWSLQFEYPVHKIGPDYRPESPEPTFLVVYRDRQDEVGFLEINPLTARLIALCQAQEEQPVESGRALLARIAAEMRHPTPEVVVEGGLKTLAQLASLDIIPRTRQVSS
;
A
#
# COMPACT_ATOMS: atom_id res chain seq x y z
N LEU A 1 8.35 14.83 -16.44
CA LEU A 1 7.35 13.89 -16.98
C LEU A 1 8.01 12.61 -17.45
N GLU A 2 8.99 12.67 -18.36
CA GLU A 2 9.69 11.48 -18.88
C GLU A 2 10.32 10.62 -17.77
N LEU A 3 11.14 11.21 -16.89
CA LEU A 3 11.75 10.47 -15.78
C LEU A 3 10.73 9.75 -14.86
N ALA A 4 9.64 10.43 -14.49
CA ALA A 4 8.60 9.86 -13.64
C ALA A 4 7.81 8.75 -14.34
N TYR A 5 7.70 8.80 -15.67
CA TYR A 5 7.10 7.75 -16.47
C TYR A 5 8.02 6.53 -16.56
N ASP A 6 9.32 6.74 -16.76
CA ASP A 6 10.31 5.67 -16.80
C ASP A 6 10.40 4.95 -15.45
N GLU A 7 10.43 5.68 -14.34
CA GLU A 7 10.39 5.11 -12.97
C GLU A 7 9.16 4.23 -12.75
N TRP A 8 8.00 4.67 -13.23
CA TRP A 8 6.76 3.89 -13.16
C TRP A 8 6.85 2.57 -13.95
N VAL A 9 7.39 2.62 -15.17
CA VAL A 9 7.57 1.44 -16.03
C VAL A 9 8.59 0.47 -15.43
N GLU A 10 9.71 0.98 -14.91
CA GLU A 10 10.74 0.16 -14.27
C GLU A 10 10.22 -0.50 -13.00
N ALA A 11 9.41 0.19 -12.18
CA ALA A 11 8.79 -0.43 -11.02
C ALA A 11 7.86 -1.59 -11.41
N ALA A 12 7.07 -1.42 -12.48
CA ALA A 12 6.20 -2.49 -12.99
C ALA A 12 7.01 -3.69 -13.51
N ARG A 13 8.12 -3.42 -14.20
CA ARG A 13 9.03 -4.47 -14.66
C ARG A 13 9.69 -5.21 -13.51
N TYR A 14 10.18 -4.48 -12.52
CA TYR A 14 10.84 -5.07 -11.36
C TYR A 14 9.90 -6.04 -10.64
N VAL A 15 8.67 -5.60 -10.37
CA VAL A 15 7.62 -6.44 -9.74
C VAL A 15 7.25 -7.65 -10.61
N ALA A 16 7.32 -7.54 -11.94
CA ALA A 16 7.08 -8.65 -12.85
C ALA A 16 8.22 -9.71 -12.84
N ASP A 17 9.48 -9.27 -12.77
CA ASP A 17 10.66 -10.11 -12.96
C ASP A 17 11.19 -10.74 -11.64
N ASP A 18 10.75 -10.27 -10.47
CA ASP A 18 11.22 -10.75 -9.16
C ASP A 18 10.63 -12.13 -8.80
N ASP A 19 11.13 -12.86 -7.81
CA ASP A 19 10.64 -14.21 -7.47
C ASP A 19 10.60 -14.40 -5.95
N ILE A 20 9.55 -13.88 -5.28
CA ILE A 20 9.51 -13.79 -3.81
C ILE A 20 8.18 -14.25 -3.17
N PHE A 21 7.19 -14.74 -3.92
CA PHE A 21 6.04 -15.41 -3.27
C PHE A 21 6.43 -16.82 -2.80
N GLU A 22 7.32 -16.91 -1.82
CA GLU A 22 7.77 -18.17 -1.23
C GLU A 22 6.78 -18.78 -0.23
N ASP A 23 5.62 -18.15 0.04
CA ASP A 23 4.67 -18.71 1.00
C ASP A 23 3.22 -18.74 0.48
N GLY A 24 2.73 -19.96 0.28
CA GLY A 24 1.34 -20.32 0.02
C GLY A 24 0.46 -20.36 1.29
N GLY A 25 0.73 -19.50 2.29
CA GLY A 25 -0.09 -19.38 3.50
C GLY A 25 -1.55 -18.99 3.25
N GLU A 26 -2.42 -19.18 4.24
CA GLU A 26 -3.83 -18.76 4.10
C GLU A 26 -3.96 -17.23 4.03
N ALA A 27 -5.07 -16.75 3.46
CA ALA A 27 -5.39 -15.32 3.47
C ALA A 27 -5.52 -14.83 4.93
N VAL A 28 -4.95 -13.68 5.24
CA VAL A 28 -5.04 -13.06 6.57
C VAL A 28 -6.48 -12.62 6.82
N ASP A 29 -7.01 -12.94 7.99
CA ASP A 29 -8.35 -12.47 8.38
C ASP A 29 -8.34 -11.02 8.91
N ASP A 30 -9.53 -10.41 8.91
CA ASP A 30 -9.72 -9.00 9.31
C ASP A 30 -9.31 -8.73 10.77
N GLU A 31 -9.43 -9.72 11.67
CA GLU A 31 -9.08 -9.51 13.08
C GLU A 31 -7.56 -9.51 13.27
N ALA A 32 -6.84 -10.39 12.56
CA ALA A 32 -5.39 -10.37 12.51
C ALA A 32 -4.88 -9.05 11.92
N LEU A 33 -5.46 -8.56 10.81
CA LEU A 33 -5.12 -7.24 10.26
C LEU A 33 -5.34 -6.09 11.27
N ALA A 34 -6.32 -6.24 12.16
CA ALA A 34 -6.62 -5.24 13.18
C ALA A 34 -5.70 -5.31 14.41
N GLN A 35 -5.38 -6.51 14.89
CA GLN A 35 -4.68 -6.75 16.16
C GLN A 35 -3.17 -6.97 16.00
N GLU A 36 -2.73 -7.43 14.84
CA GLU A 36 -1.35 -7.73 14.53
C GLU A 36 -0.73 -6.65 13.65
N ALA A 37 0.59 -6.70 13.44
CA ALA A 37 1.30 -5.80 12.56
C ALA A 37 1.16 -6.26 11.10
N PRO A 38 0.53 -5.45 10.21
CA PRO A 38 0.40 -5.80 8.81
C PRO A 38 1.76 -5.72 8.09
N ILE A 39 2.08 -6.73 7.28
CA ILE A 39 3.33 -6.81 6.52
C ILE A 39 3.03 -6.57 5.04
N VAL A 40 3.68 -5.55 4.47
CA VAL A 40 3.60 -5.24 3.04
C VAL A 40 4.40 -6.28 2.25
N SER A 41 3.85 -6.74 1.13
CA SER A 41 4.56 -7.63 0.22
C SER A 41 5.83 -6.96 -0.32
N PRO A 42 6.98 -7.66 -0.40
CA PRO A 42 8.16 -7.13 -1.09
C PRO A 42 7.90 -6.87 -2.58
N LEU A 43 6.86 -7.52 -3.12
CA LEU A 43 6.39 -7.36 -4.49
C LEU A 43 5.31 -6.28 -4.61
N ALA A 44 5.14 -5.40 -3.62
CA ALA A 44 4.23 -4.26 -3.66
C ALA A 44 4.97 -2.94 -3.40
N TRP A 45 4.93 -2.04 -4.38
CA TRP A 45 5.71 -0.81 -4.42
C TRP A 45 4.77 0.40 -4.45
N SER A 46 4.79 1.19 -3.38
CA SER A 46 4.03 2.43 -3.26
C SER A 46 4.83 3.61 -3.80
N LEU A 47 4.29 4.30 -4.79
CA LEU A 47 4.92 5.39 -5.54
C LEU A 47 4.06 6.64 -5.46
N GLN A 48 4.71 7.80 -5.41
CA GLN A 48 4.05 9.09 -5.48
C GLN A 48 4.61 9.87 -6.67
N PHE A 49 3.71 10.38 -7.50
CA PHE A 49 4.04 11.21 -8.65
C PHE A 49 3.33 12.56 -8.57
N GLU A 50 3.99 13.60 -9.04
CA GLU A 50 3.40 14.95 -9.17
C GLU A 50 2.38 15.03 -10.32
N TYR A 51 2.44 14.09 -11.27
CA TYR A 51 1.59 14.02 -12.44
C TYR A 51 0.99 12.62 -12.56
N PRO A 52 -0.17 12.46 -13.22
CA PRO A 52 -0.84 11.18 -13.39
C PRO A 52 -0.15 10.35 -14.48
N VAL A 53 1.08 9.90 -14.20
CA VAL A 53 1.97 9.24 -15.17
C VAL A 53 1.34 7.99 -15.80
N HIS A 54 0.51 7.27 -15.03
CA HIS A 54 -0.22 6.09 -15.48
C HIS A 54 -1.31 6.38 -16.54
N LYS A 55 -1.68 7.65 -16.74
CA LYS A 55 -2.64 8.08 -17.77
C LYS A 55 -1.94 8.58 -19.04
N ILE A 56 -0.63 8.83 -19.01
CA ILE A 56 0.11 9.43 -20.11
C ILE A 56 0.14 8.49 -21.32
N GLY A 57 -0.29 9.00 -22.47
CA GLY A 57 -0.28 8.28 -23.74
C GLY A 57 -0.44 9.22 -24.93
N PRO A 58 -0.55 8.69 -26.17
CA PRO A 58 -0.71 9.53 -27.36
C PRO A 58 -1.90 10.49 -27.29
N ASP A 59 -2.97 10.08 -26.61
CA ASP A 59 -4.23 10.81 -26.50
C ASP A 59 -4.38 11.63 -25.19
N TYR A 60 -3.44 11.51 -24.25
CA TYR A 60 -3.50 12.22 -22.98
C TYR A 60 -2.12 12.65 -22.51
N ARG A 61 -1.93 13.96 -22.34
CA ARG A 61 -0.76 14.56 -21.74
C ARG A 61 -1.21 15.60 -20.71
N PRO A 62 -0.90 15.42 -19.42
CA PRO A 62 -1.30 16.37 -18.40
C PRO A 62 -0.61 17.71 -18.61
N GLU A 63 -1.37 18.79 -18.59
CA GLU A 63 -0.87 20.17 -18.74
C GLU A 63 -0.52 20.83 -17.39
N SER A 64 -1.00 20.24 -16.28
CA SER A 64 -0.77 20.71 -14.92
C SER A 64 -0.49 19.54 -13.96
N PRO A 65 0.24 19.79 -12.85
CA PRO A 65 0.38 18.82 -11.76
C PRO A 65 -0.97 18.33 -11.24
N GLU A 66 -1.10 17.02 -11.10
CA GLU A 66 -2.20 16.33 -10.43
C GLU A 66 -1.56 15.16 -9.67
N PRO A 67 -1.26 15.33 -8.37
CA PRO A 67 -0.54 14.33 -7.62
C PRO A 67 -1.30 13.01 -7.56
N THR A 68 -0.63 11.92 -7.91
CA THR A 68 -1.18 10.56 -7.86
C THR A 68 -0.34 9.67 -6.98
N PHE A 69 -1.00 8.80 -6.21
CA PHE A 69 -0.37 7.77 -5.41
C PHE A 69 -0.74 6.43 -6.02
N LEU A 70 0.25 5.64 -6.39
CA LEU A 70 0.08 4.39 -7.11
C LEU A 70 0.75 3.27 -6.33
N VAL A 71 0.12 2.10 -6.34
CA VAL A 71 0.77 0.85 -5.94
C VAL A 71 0.86 -0.02 -7.18
N VAL A 72 2.07 -0.43 -7.52
CA VAL A 72 2.28 -1.56 -8.41
C VAL A 72 2.58 -2.78 -7.56
N TYR A 73 1.88 -3.87 -7.81
CA TYR A 73 2.00 -5.07 -7.00
C TYR A 73 1.93 -6.31 -7.87
N ARG A 74 2.51 -7.41 -7.40
CA ARG A 74 2.23 -8.74 -7.92
C ARG A 74 1.40 -9.50 -6.91
N ASP A 75 0.40 -10.21 -7.37
CA ASP A 75 -0.42 -11.08 -6.53
C ASP A 75 0.11 -12.51 -6.50
N ARG A 76 -0.58 -13.38 -5.75
CA ARG A 76 -0.19 -14.80 -5.59
C ARG A 76 -0.53 -15.67 -6.81
N GLN A 77 -1.21 -15.12 -7.82
CA GLN A 77 -1.42 -15.74 -9.11
C GLN A 77 -0.34 -15.34 -10.12
N ASP A 78 0.69 -14.60 -9.66
CA ASP A 78 1.77 -14.07 -10.47
C ASP A 78 1.31 -12.97 -11.44
N GLU A 79 0.15 -12.36 -11.18
CA GLU A 79 -0.37 -11.26 -11.99
C GLU A 79 0.09 -9.91 -11.44
N VAL A 80 0.62 -9.06 -12.33
CA VAL A 80 0.97 -7.68 -11.98
C VAL A 80 -0.27 -6.79 -12.04
N GLY A 81 -0.59 -6.18 -10.91
CA GLY A 81 -1.70 -5.25 -10.74
C GLY A 81 -1.24 -3.82 -10.48
N PHE A 82 -2.16 -2.89 -10.74
CA PHE A 82 -1.98 -1.47 -10.48
C PHE A 82 -3.16 -0.93 -9.69
N LEU A 83 -2.89 -0.16 -8.65
CA LEU A 83 -3.90 0.44 -7.80
C LEU A 83 -3.60 1.91 -7.58
N GLU A 84 -4.47 2.80 -8.06
CA GLU A 84 -4.47 4.20 -7.63
C GLU A 84 -5.07 4.28 -6.22
N ILE A 85 -4.32 4.87 -5.29
CA ILE A 85 -4.70 4.99 -3.89
C ILE A 85 -4.78 6.46 -3.48
N ASN A 86 -5.43 6.73 -2.35
CA ASN A 86 -5.45 8.06 -1.78
C ASN A 86 -4.21 8.29 -0.87
N PRO A 87 -3.92 9.55 -0.48
CA PRO A 87 -2.77 9.85 0.38
C PRO A 87 -2.80 9.15 1.75
N LEU A 88 -4.00 8.88 2.27
CA LEU A 88 -4.18 8.20 3.56
C LEU A 88 -3.74 6.73 3.47
N THR A 89 -4.13 6.03 2.41
CA THR A 89 -3.68 4.66 2.12
C THR A 89 -2.17 4.63 1.88
N ALA A 90 -1.61 5.61 1.18
CA ALA A 90 -0.16 5.68 0.97
C ALA A 90 0.60 5.86 2.28
N ARG A 91 0.08 6.71 3.18
CA ARG A 91 0.62 6.87 4.54
C ARG A 91 0.55 5.56 5.32
N LEU A 92 -0.57 4.84 5.27
CA LEU A 92 -0.73 3.55 5.93
C LEU A 92 0.31 2.53 5.44
N ILE A 93 0.50 2.38 4.13
CA ILE A 93 1.50 1.47 3.56
C ILE A 93 2.91 1.85 4.03
N ALA A 94 3.27 3.13 3.97
CA ALA A 94 4.57 3.61 4.43
C ALA A 94 4.81 3.32 5.93
N LEU A 95 3.77 3.45 6.76
CA LEU A 95 3.86 3.10 8.18
C LEU A 95 4.04 1.60 8.40
N CYS A 96 3.39 0.74 7.60
CA CYS A 96 3.57 -0.71 7.67
C CYS A 96 5.00 -1.10 7.25
N GLN A 97 5.55 -0.51 6.19
CA GLN A 97 6.92 -0.75 5.74
C GLN A 97 7.96 -0.32 6.79
N ALA A 98 7.72 0.79 7.48
CA ALA A 98 8.64 1.28 8.52
C ALA A 98 8.72 0.38 9.76
N GLN A 99 7.82 -0.61 9.93
CA GLN A 99 7.82 -1.54 11.06
C GLN A 99 8.95 -2.58 11.01
N GLU A 100 9.73 -2.63 9.92
CA GLU A 100 10.98 -3.40 9.87
C GLU A 100 12.08 -2.77 10.75
N GLU A 101 12.06 -1.44 10.89
CA GLU A 101 13.08 -0.66 11.60
C GLU A 101 12.57 -0.03 12.92
N GLN A 102 11.26 -0.11 13.17
CA GLN A 102 10.56 0.52 14.30
C GLN A 102 9.87 -0.51 15.21
N PRO A 103 9.44 -0.11 16.42
CA PRO A 103 8.58 -0.94 17.25
C PRO A 103 7.35 -1.41 16.48
N VAL A 104 7.02 -2.69 16.67
CA VAL A 104 5.90 -3.36 16.01
C VAL A 104 4.60 -2.83 16.59
N GLU A 105 3.70 -2.34 15.74
CA GLU A 105 2.40 -1.76 16.08
C GLU A 105 1.28 -2.53 15.36
N SER A 106 0.11 -2.67 16.00
CA SER A 106 -1.03 -3.30 15.34
C SER A 106 -1.63 -2.42 14.25
N GLY A 107 -2.37 -3.01 13.31
CA GLY A 107 -3.11 -2.24 12.30
C GLY A 107 -4.02 -1.17 12.91
N ARG A 108 -4.71 -1.47 14.01
CA ARG A 108 -5.50 -0.47 14.76
C ARG A 108 -4.63 0.66 15.32
N ALA A 109 -3.45 0.36 15.86
CA ALA A 109 -2.55 1.37 16.41
C ALA A 109 -2.00 2.29 15.30
N LEU A 110 -1.61 1.72 14.15
CA LEU A 110 -1.19 2.49 12.97
C LEU A 110 -2.29 3.45 12.51
N LEU A 111 -3.53 2.97 12.40
CA LEU A 111 -4.68 3.79 12.00
C LEU A 111 -5.03 4.88 13.02
N ALA A 112 -4.92 4.56 14.32
CA ALA A 112 -5.11 5.54 15.38
C ALA A 112 -4.04 6.65 15.32
N ARG A 113 -2.78 6.29 15.03
CA ARG A 113 -1.71 7.27 14.79
C ARG A 113 -2.05 8.19 13.62
N ILE A 114 -2.52 7.64 12.50
CA ILE A 114 -2.89 8.48 11.35
C ILE A 114 -4.07 9.40 11.69
N ALA A 115 -5.08 8.90 12.40
CA ALA A 115 -6.20 9.72 12.85
C ALA A 115 -5.74 10.91 13.72
N ALA A 116 -4.74 10.68 14.58
CA ALA A 116 -4.12 11.73 15.39
C ALA A 116 -3.30 12.72 14.55
N GLU A 117 -2.50 12.26 13.58
CA GLU A 117 -1.75 13.11 12.62
C GLU A 117 -2.69 14.06 11.87
N MET A 118 -3.86 13.56 11.45
CA MET A 118 -4.88 14.34 10.75
C MET A 118 -5.63 15.31 11.67
N ARG A 119 -5.55 15.15 12.99
CA ARG A 119 -6.42 15.81 13.98
C ARG A 119 -7.90 15.66 13.61
N HIS A 120 -8.28 14.46 13.16
CA HIS A 120 -9.64 14.20 12.70
C HIS A 120 -10.63 14.34 13.87
N PRO A 121 -11.77 15.03 13.70
CA PRO A 121 -12.74 15.24 14.78
C PRO A 121 -13.42 13.95 15.26
N THR A 122 -13.30 12.87 14.48
CA THR A 122 -13.85 11.54 14.80
C THR A 122 -12.83 10.47 14.42
N PRO A 123 -11.82 10.19 15.28
CA PRO A 123 -10.76 9.23 15.00
C PRO A 123 -11.27 7.83 14.66
N GLU A 124 -12.39 7.42 15.24
CA GLU A 124 -12.99 6.10 15.07
C GLU A 124 -13.38 5.84 13.61
N VAL A 125 -13.86 6.86 12.89
CA VAL A 125 -14.22 6.76 11.47
C VAL A 125 -12.98 6.49 10.61
N VAL A 126 -11.83 7.08 10.97
CA VAL A 126 -10.56 6.85 10.27
C VAL A 126 -10.10 5.42 10.51
N VAL A 127 -10.24 4.91 11.75
CA VAL A 127 -9.90 3.53 12.08
C VAL A 127 -10.81 2.54 11.36
N GLU A 128 -12.13 2.71 11.41
CA GLU A 128 -13.07 1.82 10.73
C GLU A 128 -12.90 1.80 9.21
N GLY A 129 -12.72 2.98 8.60
CA GLY A 129 -12.43 3.08 7.17
C GLY A 129 -11.09 2.46 6.82
N GLY A 130 -10.07 2.70 7.65
CA GLY A 130 -8.73 2.15 7.48
C GLY A 130 -8.65 0.63 7.60
N LEU A 131 -9.44 0.01 8.49
CA LEU A 131 -9.53 -1.44 8.59
C LEU A 131 -10.10 -2.06 7.30
N LYS A 132 -11.10 -1.42 6.68
CA LYS A 132 -11.61 -1.84 5.37
C LYS A 132 -10.54 -1.70 4.28
N THR A 133 -9.75 -0.63 4.33
CA THR A 133 -8.60 -0.45 3.43
C THR A 133 -7.57 -1.56 3.64
N LEU A 134 -7.22 -1.93 4.87
CA LEU A 134 -6.31 -3.06 5.14
C LEU A 134 -6.85 -4.36 4.55
N ALA A 135 -8.14 -4.66 4.75
CA ALA A 135 -8.77 -5.84 4.15
C ALA A 135 -8.73 -5.82 2.62
N GLN A 136 -8.95 -4.66 1.99
CA GLN A 136 -8.82 -4.51 0.54
C GLN A 136 -7.38 -4.76 0.09
N LEU A 137 -6.39 -4.17 0.76
CA LEU A 137 -4.97 -4.38 0.42
C LEU A 137 -4.55 -5.84 0.61
N ALA A 138 -5.08 -6.53 1.63
CA ALA A 138 -4.86 -7.96 1.83
C ALA A 138 -5.50 -8.81 0.74
N SER A 139 -6.71 -8.48 0.28
CA SER A 139 -7.36 -9.18 -0.84
C SER A 139 -6.66 -9.03 -2.19
N LEU A 140 -5.77 -8.04 -2.31
CA LEU A 140 -4.93 -7.79 -3.47
C LEU A 140 -3.48 -8.27 -3.27
N ASP A 141 -3.22 -9.00 -2.18
CA ASP A 141 -1.88 -9.48 -1.80
C ASP A 141 -0.82 -8.38 -1.62
N ILE A 142 -1.25 -7.11 -1.46
CA ILE A 142 -0.38 -5.98 -1.12
C ILE A 142 0.06 -6.09 0.35
N ILE A 143 -0.84 -6.55 1.22
CA ILE A 143 -0.57 -6.86 2.64
C ILE A 143 -1.00 -8.31 2.91
N PRO A 144 -0.23 -9.30 2.43
CA PRO A 144 -0.67 -10.70 2.44
C PRO A 144 -0.44 -11.39 3.78
N ARG A 145 0.20 -10.74 4.76
CA ARG A 145 0.64 -11.34 6.02
C ARG A 145 0.55 -10.36 7.19
N THR A 146 0.53 -10.90 8.39
CA THR A 146 0.69 -10.16 9.64
C THR A 146 1.76 -10.79 10.53
N ARG A 147 2.22 -10.05 11.53
CA ARG A 147 3.11 -10.52 12.60
C ARG A 147 2.55 -10.12 13.95
N GLN A 148 2.50 -11.06 14.88
CA GLN A 148 2.08 -10.80 16.26
C GLN A 148 2.88 -9.66 16.90
N VAL A 149 2.15 -8.71 17.49
CA VAL A 149 2.74 -7.66 18.32
C VAL A 149 3.12 -8.29 19.65
N SER A 150 4.42 -8.41 19.95
CA SER A 150 4.87 -8.93 21.24
C SER A 150 4.47 -7.97 22.37
N SER A 151 3.79 -8.49 23.40
CA SER A 151 3.37 -7.74 24.59
C SER A 151 4.53 -7.39 25.52
#